data_AF-A0A250I722-F1
#
_entry.id   AF-A0A250I722-F1
#
_cell.length_a   1.000
_cell.length_b   1.000
_cell.length_c   1.000
_cell.angle_alpha   90.00
_cell.angle_beta   90.00
_cell.angle_gamma   90.00
#
_symmetry.space_group_name_H-M   'P 1'
#
loop_
_entity.id
_entity.type
_entity.pdbx_description
1 polymer ?
#
loop_
_entity_poly.entity_id
_entity_poly.type
_entity_poly.pdbx_seq_one_letter_code
_entity_poly.pdbx_strand_id
1 'polypeptide(L)' 'MTIQSRTLGRNGPSVFPSALGSEALAHGDGLRLIHEAIGRGVDLIDTADFYGAGGTRC' A
#
# COMPACT_ATOMS: atom_id res chain seq x y z
N MET A 1 -4.10 -19.28 10.57
CA MET A 1 -4.67 -18.99 9.23
C MET A 1 -3.51 -18.63 8.32
N THR A 2 -3.42 -19.24 7.14
CA THR A 2 -2.42 -18.89 6.12
C THR A 2 -2.96 -17.74 5.28
N ILE A 3 -2.13 -16.73 5.01
CA ILE A 3 -2.50 -15.60 4.15
C ILE A 3 -2.39 -16.06 2.69
N GLN A 4 -3.48 -15.96 1.94
CA GLN A 4 -3.53 -16.34 0.52
C GLN A 4 -3.48 -15.10 -0.35
N SER A 5 -2.55 -15.07 -1.31
CA SER A 5 -2.46 -14.01 -2.32
C SER A 5 -3.63 -14.06 -3.32
N ARG A 6 -3.84 -12.96 -4.06
CA ARG A 6 -4.95 -12.79 -5.00
C ARG A 6 -4.47 -12.20 -6.31
N THR A 7 -4.99 -12.68 -7.44
CA THR A 7 -4.72 -12.07 -8.75
C THR A 7 -5.45 -10.73 -8.87
N LEU A 8 -4.71 -9.67 -9.22
CA LEU A 8 -5.27 -8.36 -9.51
C LEU A 8 -5.86 -8.33 -10.93
N GLY A 9 -7.18 -8.26 -11.05
CA GLY A 9 -7.87 -8.33 -12.35
C GLY A 9 -7.80 -9.72 -12.99
N ARG A 10 -7.95 -9.79 -14.32
CA ARG A 10 -7.99 -11.08 -15.04
C ARG A 10 -6.61 -11.72 -15.21
N ASN A 11 -5.58 -10.92 -15.51
CA ASN A 11 -4.22 -11.36 -15.87
C ASN A 11 -3.13 -10.59 -15.13
N GLY A 12 -3.45 -9.88 -14.05
CA GLY A 12 -2.47 -9.06 -13.33
C GLY A 12 -1.62 -9.86 -12.35
N PRO A 13 -0.78 -9.17 -11.56
CA PRO A 13 0.08 -9.80 -10.57
C PRO A 13 -0.74 -10.48 -9.46
N SER A 14 -0.14 -11.49 -8.84
CA SER A 14 -0.60 -12.01 -7.54
C SER A 14 -0.13 -11.06 -6.45
N VAL A 15 -1.07 -10.48 -5.71
CA VAL A 15 -0.82 -9.50 -4.65
C VAL A 15 -1.29 -10.02 -3.29
N PHE A 16 -0.76 -9.45 -2.21
CA PHE A 16 -1.31 -9.60 -0.87
C PHE A 16 -2.80 -9.25 -0.86
N PRO A 17 -3.65 -9.94 -0.08
CA PRO A 17 -5.11 -9.73 -0.12
C PRO A 17 -5.56 -8.35 0.41
N SER A 18 -4.65 -7.47 0.79
CA SER A 18 -4.90 -6.12 1.28
C SER A 18 -3.78 -5.18 0.82
N ALA A 19 -4.15 -3.97 0.40
CA ALA A 19 -3.21 -2.92 0.00
C ALA A 19 -3.04 -1.87 1.10
N LEU A 20 -1.94 -1.13 1.08
CA LEU A 20 -1.75 0.06 1.91
C LEU A 20 -2.20 1.31 1.16
N GLY A 21 -3.28 1.96 1.62
CA GLY A 21 -3.68 3.28 1.13
C GLY A 21 -2.78 4.38 1.65
N SER A 22 -2.35 5.29 0.77
CA SER A 22 -1.35 6.31 1.09
C SER A 22 -1.91 7.71 1.40
N GLU A 23 -3.24 7.89 1.37
CA GLU A 23 -3.89 9.20 1.57
C GLU A 23 -3.52 9.85 2.92
N ALA A 24 -3.56 9.06 4.01
CA ALA A 24 -3.28 9.55 5.35
C ALA A 24 -1.78 9.56 5.73
N LEU A 25 -0.87 9.12 4.84
CA LEU A 25 0.56 9.00 5.20
C LEU A 25 1.26 10.36 5.37
N ALA A 26 0.69 11.43 4.83
CA ALA A 26 1.25 12.78 4.91
C ALA A 26 1.14 13.41 6.31
N HIS A 27 0.45 12.79 7.27
CA HIS A 27 0.17 13.34 8.61
C HIS A 27 0.86 12.55 9.74
N GLY A 28 2.11 12.11 9.53
CA GLY A 28 2.89 11.37 10.53
C GLY A 28 4.15 10.71 9.97
N ASP A 29 4.62 9.64 10.62
CA ASP A 29 5.75 8.82 10.19
C ASP A 29 5.30 7.77 9.16
N GLY A 30 4.89 8.24 7.98
CA GLY A 30 4.35 7.41 6.90
C GLY A 30 5.37 6.39 6.38
N LEU A 31 6.66 6.75 6.39
CA LEU A 31 7.74 5.86 5.97
C LEU A 31 7.83 4.61 6.86
N ARG A 32 7.74 4.76 8.19
CA ARG A 32 7.73 3.61 9.10
C ARG A 32 6.52 2.70 8.87
N LEU A 33 5.35 3.28 8.57
CA LEU A 33 4.15 2.48 8.27
C LEU A 33 4.30 1.68 6.96
N ILE A 34 4.91 2.28 5.93
CA ILE A 34 5.23 1.56 4.69
C ILE A 34 6.16 0.38 4.98
N HIS A 35 7.24 0.61 5.74
CA HIS A 35 8.17 -0.46 6.10
C HIS A 35 7.51 -1.58 6.91
N GLU A 36 6.63 -1.25 7.85
CA GLU A 36 5.87 -2.24 8.62
C GLU A 36 4.91 -3.05 7.74
N ALA A 37 4.23 -2.39 6.78
CA ALA A 37 3.34 -3.06 5.84
C ALA A 37 4.12 -4.05 4.95
N ILE A 38 5.26 -3.63 4.41
CA ILE A 38 6.16 -4.49 3.62
C ILE A 38 6.68 -5.65 4.48
N GLY A 39 7.06 -5.39 5.73
CA GLY A 39 7.49 -6.42 6.68
C GLY A 39 6.42 -7.49 6.95
N ARG A 40 5.14 -7.15 6.77
CA ARG A 40 3.99 -8.07 6.88
C ARG A 40 3.62 -8.76 5.56
N GLY A 41 4.32 -8.43 4.47
CA GLY A 41 4.11 -9.02 3.14
C GLY A 41 3.19 -8.23 2.22
N VAL A 42 2.79 -7.00 2.57
CA VAL A 42 2.03 -6.14 1.65
C VAL A 42 2.92 -5.75 0.47
N ASP A 43 2.41 -5.93 -0.74
CA ASP A 43 3.12 -5.70 -2.00
C ASP A 43 2.37 -4.75 -2.96
N LEU A 44 1.24 -4.19 -2.52
CA LEU A 44 0.45 -3.20 -3.25
C LEU A 44 0.24 -1.94 -2.39
N ILE A 45 0.69 -0.79 -2.90
CA ILE A 45 0.47 0.53 -2.30
C ILE A 45 -0.46 1.31 -3.22
N ASP A 46 -1.58 1.78 -2.67
CA ASP A 46 -2.57 2.60 -3.35
C ASP A 46 -2.25 4.08 -3.12
N THR A 47 -2.07 4.82 -4.21
CA THR A 47 -1.66 6.23 -4.18
C THR A 47 -2.25 7.02 -5.33
N ALA A 48 -2.26 8.34 -5.16
CA ALA A 48 -2.72 9.27 -6.16
C ALA A 48 -1.89 10.55 -6.14
N ASP A 49 -1.78 11.20 -7.30
CA ASP A 49 -1.15 12.50 -7.49
C ASP A 49 -1.79 13.62 -6.66
N PHE A 50 -3.08 13.50 -6.34
CA PHE A 50 -3.83 14.47 -5.56
C PHE A 50 -3.85 14.23 -4.04
N TYR A 51 -3.32 13.10 -3.54
CA TYR A 51 -3.18 12.87 -2.10
C TYR A 51 -2.06 13.77 -1.56
N GLY A 52 -2.30 14.56 -0.50
CA GLY A 52 -1.40 15.65 -0.10
C GLY A 52 -1.31 16.77 -1.14
N ALA A 53 -0.98 18.00 -0.77
CA ALA A 53 -0.97 19.17 -1.66
C ALA A 53 0.04 19.06 -2.83
N GLY A 54 -0.25 18.22 -3.84
CA GLY A 54 0.63 17.86 -4.96
C GLY A 54 1.39 16.53 -4.78
N GLY A 55 0.86 15.59 -3.99
CA GLY A 55 1.38 14.21 -3.86
C GLY A 55 1.73 13.81 -2.42
N THR A 56 1.53 12.53 -2.09
CA THR A 56 1.82 11.99 -0.76
C THR A 56 3.34 12.05 -0.55
N ARG A 57 3.78 12.85 0.42
CA ARG A 57 5.18 12.92 0.85
C ARG A 57 5.27 12.30 2.24
N CYS A 58 6.02 11.20 2.33
CA CYS A 58 6.30 10.49 3.57
C CYS A 58 7.50 11.10 4.27
#